data_AF-A0A8J3ER96-F1
#
_entry.id   AF-A0A8J3ER96-F1
#
_cell.length_a   1.000
_cell.length_b   1.000
_cell.length_c   1.000
_cell.angle_alpha   90.00
_cell.angle_beta   90.00
_cell.angle_gamma   90.00
#
_symmetry.space_group_name_H-M   'P 1'
#
loop_
_entity.id
_entity.type
_entity.pdbx_description
1 polymer ?
#
loop_
_entity_poly.entity_id
_entity_poly.type
_entity_poly.pdbx_seq_one_letter_code
_entity_poly.pdbx_strand_id
1 'polypeptide(L)'
;MKKSVFGAAFAAGASLVLAGNASAQNDQTPPPAKFTAQEAAGCAATFDWMLEFVDLDQSTGMTEQDIQRFYMETDLAAAMWTYELYAAMDGKTDEELKNAYIAGAEALMNSFPQEESEEANQAVVNIVMAKAETCGTTIANAYPDGNHPVIQQMMAQAAAARQQQQQQAPAAE
;
A
#
# COMPACT_ATOMS: atom_id res chain seq x y z
N MET A 1 -5.67 -34.50 -5.52
CA MET A 1 -7.02 -33.88 -5.50
C MET A 1 -6.87 -32.52 -6.18
N LYS A 2 -7.64 -32.24 -7.24
CA LYS A 2 -7.65 -30.94 -7.91
C LYS A 2 -8.30 -29.91 -6.99
N LYS A 3 -7.53 -28.96 -6.45
CA LYS A 3 -8.08 -27.75 -5.86
C LYS A 3 -7.60 -26.58 -6.71
N SER A 4 -8.59 -25.99 -7.36
CA SER A 4 -8.60 -24.81 -8.22
C SER A 4 -7.51 -23.77 -7.92
N VAL A 5 -6.61 -23.59 -8.87
CA VAL A 5 -5.85 -22.36 -9.11
C VAL A 5 -6.82 -21.35 -9.71
N PHE A 6 -7.75 -20.77 -8.94
CA PHE A 6 -8.58 -19.65 -9.44
C PHE A 6 -9.20 -18.91 -8.26
N GLY A 7 -8.90 -17.61 -8.18
CA GLY A 7 -9.74 -16.65 -7.47
C GLY A 7 -9.03 -15.76 -6.46
N ALA A 8 -7.85 -15.22 -6.76
CA ALA A 8 -7.44 -13.97 -6.11
C ALA A 8 -8.35 -12.85 -6.67
N ALA A 9 -9.58 -12.80 -6.16
CA ALA A 9 -10.43 -11.63 -6.28
C ALA A 9 -9.83 -10.57 -5.34
N PHE A 10 -8.77 -9.91 -5.81
CA PHE A 10 -8.11 -8.83 -5.08
C PHE A 10 -9.16 -7.81 -4.67
N ALA A 11 -9.40 -7.73 -3.37
CA ALA A 11 -10.23 -6.70 -2.75
C ALA A 11 -9.47 -5.37 -2.73
N ALA A 12 -9.01 -4.90 -3.89
CA ALA A 12 -8.35 -3.61 -4.05
C ALA A 12 -9.29 -2.41 -3.74
N GLY A 13 -10.59 -2.67 -3.52
CA GLY A 13 -11.63 -1.65 -3.44
C GLY A 13 -11.52 -0.69 -2.26
N ALA A 14 -10.93 -1.08 -1.12
CA ALA A 14 -10.85 -0.18 0.04
C ALA A 14 -9.70 0.84 -0.10
N SER A 15 -8.52 0.37 -0.53
CA SER A 15 -7.32 1.20 -0.71
C SER A 15 -7.44 2.14 -1.92
N LEU A 16 -8.09 1.68 -3.01
CA LEU A 16 -8.38 2.51 -4.19
C LEU A 16 -9.34 3.68 -3.86
N VAL A 17 -10.28 3.48 -2.94
CA VAL A 17 -11.26 4.53 -2.56
C VAL A 17 -10.61 5.63 -1.71
N LEU A 18 -9.62 5.32 -0.87
CA LEU A 18 -8.88 6.32 -0.10
C LEU A 18 -7.97 7.16 -1.01
N ALA A 19 -7.28 6.53 -1.97
CA ALA A 19 -6.43 7.23 -2.93
C ALA A 19 -7.23 8.03 -3.99
N GLY A 20 -8.39 7.52 -4.43
CA GLY A 20 -9.28 8.22 -5.35
C GLY A 20 -10.04 9.40 -4.72
N ASN A 21 -10.38 9.33 -3.43
CA ASN A 21 -10.96 10.49 -2.72
C ASN A 21 -9.90 11.55 -2.38
N ALA A 22 -8.64 11.13 -2.19
CA ALA A 22 -7.51 12.03 -1.97
C ALA A 22 -7.21 12.95 -3.16
N SER A 23 -7.42 12.47 -4.40
CA SER A 23 -7.33 13.29 -5.62
C SER A 23 -8.59 14.12 -5.89
N ALA A 24 -9.74 13.76 -5.32
CA ALA A 24 -11.00 14.47 -5.53
C ALA A 24 -11.28 15.60 -4.52
N GLN A 25 -10.69 15.58 -3.31
CA GLN A 25 -10.98 16.58 -2.27
C GLN A 25 -10.21 17.89 -2.38
N ASN A 26 -9.17 17.96 -3.20
CA ASN A 26 -8.49 19.20 -3.55
C ASN A 26 -8.53 19.28 -5.07
N ASP A 27 -9.12 20.33 -5.65
CA ASP A 27 -9.05 20.69 -7.09
C ASP A 27 -7.60 20.96 -7.59
N GLN A 28 -6.62 20.34 -6.95
CA GLN A 28 -5.21 20.35 -7.31
C GLN A 28 -4.94 19.06 -8.06
N THR A 29 -4.57 19.18 -9.33
CA THR A 29 -3.89 18.13 -10.08
C THR A 29 -2.86 17.49 -9.15
N PRO A 30 -2.89 16.16 -8.92
CA PRO A 30 -1.90 15.53 -8.07
C PRO A 30 -0.50 15.93 -8.57
N PRO A 31 0.46 16.27 -7.69
CA PRO A 31 1.83 16.52 -8.10
C PRO A 31 2.30 15.41 -9.06
N PRO A 32 3.14 15.75 -10.05
CA PRO A 32 3.58 14.80 -11.05
C PRO A 32 4.20 13.58 -10.38
N ALA A 33 3.85 12.40 -10.89
CA ALA A 33 4.36 11.13 -10.40
C ALA A 33 5.90 11.15 -10.33
N LYS A 34 6.45 10.59 -9.25
CA LYS A 34 7.90 10.40 -9.14
C LYS A 34 8.37 9.08 -9.71
N PHE A 35 7.45 8.16 -9.95
CA PHE A 35 7.71 6.81 -10.42
C PHE A 35 6.91 6.49 -11.66
N THR A 36 7.36 5.48 -12.40
CA THR A 36 6.57 4.93 -13.49
C THR A 36 5.39 4.13 -12.96
N ALA A 37 4.32 4.00 -13.75
CA ALA A 37 3.16 3.19 -13.37
C ALA A 37 3.55 1.72 -13.08
N GLN A 38 4.55 1.18 -13.79
CA GLN A 38 5.03 -0.19 -13.56
C GLN A 38 5.73 -0.34 -12.20
N GLU A 39 6.62 0.60 -11.85
CA GLU A 39 7.30 0.59 -10.55
C GLU A 39 6.29 0.75 -9.41
N ALA A 40 5.38 1.72 -9.53
CA ALA A 40 4.38 2.00 -8.52
C ALA A 40 3.41 0.82 -8.35
N ALA A 41 2.92 0.22 -9.43
CA ALA A 41 2.07 -0.96 -9.38
C ALA A 41 2.78 -2.16 -8.74
N GLY A 42 4.04 -2.41 -9.10
CA GLY A 42 4.82 -3.50 -8.52
C GLY A 42 5.06 -3.34 -7.02
N CYS A 43 5.35 -2.11 -6.57
CA CYS A 43 5.52 -1.82 -5.14
C CYS A 43 4.19 -1.85 -4.37
N ALA A 44 3.10 -1.30 -4.93
CA ALA A 44 1.78 -1.38 -4.32
C ALA A 44 1.35 -2.85 -4.12
N ALA A 45 1.47 -3.67 -5.17
CA ALA A 45 1.15 -5.10 -5.10
C ALA A 45 2.04 -5.87 -4.10
N THR A 46 3.28 -5.43 -3.87
CA THR A 46 4.18 -6.04 -2.87
C THR A 46 3.65 -5.82 -1.45
N PHE A 47 3.28 -4.58 -1.10
CA PHE A 47 2.76 -4.28 0.23
C PHE A 47 1.33 -4.84 0.44
N ASP A 48 0.48 -4.85 -0.60
CA ASP A 48 -0.83 -5.50 -0.52
C ASP A 48 -0.70 -7.01 -0.30
N TRP A 49 0.26 -7.67 -0.97
CA TRP A 49 0.55 -9.08 -0.70
C TRP A 49 0.99 -9.30 0.75
N MET A 50 1.82 -8.41 1.30
CA MET A 50 2.22 -8.51 2.72
C MET A 50 1.02 -8.41 3.66
N LEU A 51 0.09 -7.48 3.42
CA LEU A 51 -1.11 -7.33 4.23
C LEU A 51 -2.05 -8.55 4.14
N GLU A 52 -2.12 -9.20 2.99
CA GLU A 52 -3.02 -10.35 2.77
C GLU A 52 -2.43 -11.68 3.27
N PHE A 53 -1.12 -11.88 3.13
CA PHE A 53 -0.49 -13.20 3.32
C PHE A 53 0.51 -13.28 4.47
N VAL A 54 1.01 -12.16 5.01
CA VAL A 54 1.86 -12.19 6.19
C VAL A 54 0.98 -12.15 7.43
N ASP A 55 0.80 -13.32 8.05
CA ASP A 55 0.09 -13.43 9.33
C ASP A 55 1.13 -13.37 10.47
N LEU A 56 1.24 -12.20 11.09
CA LEU A 56 2.04 -12.02 12.31
C LEU A 56 1.16 -12.17 13.55
N ASP A 57 1.54 -13.08 14.44
CA ASP A 57 0.95 -13.25 15.75
C ASP A 57 2.02 -13.27 16.86
N GLN A 58 1.60 -13.36 18.12
CA GLN A 58 2.55 -13.44 19.24
C GLN A 58 3.37 -14.74 19.27
N SER A 59 2.95 -15.78 18.54
CA SER A 59 3.70 -17.03 18.43
C SER A 59 4.99 -16.86 17.62
N THR A 60 5.09 -15.79 16.83
CA THR A 60 6.32 -15.35 16.15
C THR A 60 7.35 -14.71 17.10
N GLY A 61 7.01 -14.54 18.39
CA GLY A 61 7.87 -13.91 19.39
C GLY A 61 7.86 -12.37 19.37
N MET A 62 7.01 -11.77 18.53
CA MET A 62 6.79 -10.33 18.47
C MET A 62 5.81 -9.87 19.55
N THR A 63 5.96 -8.62 20.01
CA THR A 63 4.98 -8.01 20.90
C THR A 63 3.74 -7.58 20.11
N GLU A 64 2.59 -7.45 20.78
CA GLU A 64 1.38 -6.90 20.15
C GLU A 64 1.62 -5.51 19.53
N GLN A 65 2.44 -4.69 20.20
CA GLN A 65 2.82 -3.37 19.71
C GLN A 65 3.64 -3.46 18.41
N ASP A 66 4.56 -4.42 18.31
CA ASP A 66 5.37 -4.61 17.10
C ASP A 66 4.53 -5.10 15.92
N ILE A 67 3.56 -5.98 16.19
CA ILE A 67 2.61 -6.49 15.18
C ILE A 67 1.73 -5.34 14.66
N GLN A 68 1.15 -4.54 15.56
CA GLN A 68 0.37 -3.36 15.18
C GLN A 68 1.20 -2.37 14.36
N ARG A 69 2.46 -2.15 14.78
CA ARG A 69 3.39 -1.27 14.07
C ARG A 69 3.68 -1.79 12.66
N PHE A 70 3.92 -3.09 12.50
CA PHE A 70 4.15 -3.70 11.20
C PHE A 70 2.97 -3.47 10.25
N TYR A 71 1.74 -3.78 10.68
CA TYR A 71 0.57 -3.59 9.84
C TYR A 71 0.33 -2.11 9.51
N MET A 72 0.53 -1.21 10.46
CA MET A 72 0.41 0.24 10.23
C MET A 72 1.45 0.76 9.22
N GLU A 73 2.72 0.35 9.36
CA GLU A 73 3.78 0.76 8.43
C GLU A 73 3.58 0.16 7.03
N THR A 74 3.10 -1.08 6.95
CA THR A 74 2.80 -1.78 5.69
C THR A 74 1.60 -1.14 4.98
N ASP A 75 0.52 -0.83 5.71
CA ASP A 75 -0.66 -0.15 5.18
C ASP A 75 -0.32 1.27 4.67
N LEU A 76 0.47 2.02 5.43
CA LEU A 76 0.97 3.32 4.99
C LEU A 76 1.80 3.20 3.70
N ALA A 77 2.70 2.23 3.63
CA ALA A 77 3.52 2.00 2.44
C ALA A 77 2.66 1.60 1.22
N ALA A 78 1.66 0.73 1.39
CA ALA A 78 0.70 0.37 0.35
C ALA A 78 -0.06 1.61 -0.15
N ALA A 79 -0.53 2.48 0.75
CA ALA A 79 -1.22 3.72 0.41
C ALA A 79 -0.32 4.69 -0.37
N MET A 80 0.94 4.86 0.04
CA MET A 80 1.92 5.71 -0.65
C MET A 80 2.19 5.23 -2.08
N TRP A 81 2.42 3.93 -2.27
CA TRP A 81 2.68 3.38 -3.60
C TRP A 81 1.44 3.34 -4.50
N THR A 82 0.26 3.14 -3.92
CA THR A 82 -1.02 3.27 -4.62
C THR A 82 -1.19 4.70 -5.12
N TYR A 83 -0.93 5.71 -4.29
CA TYR A 83 -0.96 7.10 -4.71
C TYR A 83 -0.03 7.39 -5.90
N GLU A 84 1.21 6.88 -5.88
CA GLU A 84 2.14 7.05 -6.99
C GLU A 84 1.65 6.38 -8.28
N LEU A 85 0.95 5.25 -8.17
CA LEU A 85 0.31 4.61 -9.32
C LEU A 85 -0.79 5.50 -9.91
N TYR A 86 -1.65 6.08 -9.06
CA TYR A 86 -2.67 7.04 -9.51
C TYR A 86 -2.05 8.26 -10.18
N ALA A 87 -1.00 8.83 -9.58
CA ALA A 87 -0.30 9.98 -10.16
C ALA A 87 0.33 9.62 -11.52
N ALA A 88 0.91 8.42 -11.67
CA ALA A 88 1.52 7.97 -12.92
C ALA A 88 0.50 7.63 -14.01
N MET A 89 -0.76 7.39 -13.61
CA MET A 89 -1.88 7.07 -14.46
C MET A 89 -2.86 8.24 -14.57
N ASP A 90 -2.43 9.47 -14.30
CA ASP A 90 -3.29 10.65 -14.43
C ASP A 90 -3.86 10.77 -15.85
N GLY A 91 -5.17 11.07 -15.93
CA GLY A 91 -5.93 11.08 -17.18
C GLY A 91 -6.23 9.70 -17.80
N LYS A 92 -5.90 8.59 -17.12
CA LYS A 92 -6.27 7.23 -17.53
C LYS A 92 -7.63 6.82 -16.97
N THR A 93 -8.24 5.83 -17.60
CA THR A 93 -9.48 5.21 -17.13
C THR A 93 -9.23 4.29 -15.93
N ASP A 94 -10.27 4.05 -15.13
CA ASP A 94 -10.22 3.08 -14.03
C ASP A 94 -9.84 1.66 -14.51
N GLU A 95 -10.23 1.30 -15.73
CA GLU A 95 -9.86 0.02 -16.32
C GLU A 95 -8.36 -0.05 -16.65
N GLU A 96 -7.79 1.01 -17.21
CA GLU A 96 -6.34 1.11 -17.45
C GLU A 96 -5.55 1.09 -16.13
N LEU A 97 -6.03 1.79 -15.10
CA LEU A 97 -5.43 1.77 -13.77
C LEU A 97 -5.45 0.36 -13.18
N LYS A 98 -6.59 -0.31 -13.21
CA LYS A 98 -6.74 -1.69 -12.75
C LYS A 98 -5.81 -2.64 -13.49
N ASN A 99 -5.71 -2.51 -14.81
CA ASN A 99 -4.81 -3.34 -15.62
C ASN A 99 -3.33 -3.09 -15.29
N ALA A 100 -2.94 -1.84 -15.01
CA ALA A 100 -1.59 -1.52 -14.55
C ALA A 100 -1.27 -2.18 -13.20
N TYR A 101 -2.21 -2.12 -12.25
CA TYR A 101 -2.07 -2.81 -10.97
C TYR A 101 -1.96 -4.33 -11.15
N ILE A 102 -2.84 -4.94 -11.94
CA ILE A 102 -2.81 -6.39 -12.24
C ILE A 102 -1.46 -6.78 -12.85
N ALA A 103 -0.94 -6.00 -13.80
CA ALA A 103 0.37 -6.26 -14.40
C ALA A 103 1.51 -6.20 -13.36
N GLY A 104 1.44 -5.28 -12.39
CA GLY A 104 2.36 -5.22 -11.26
C GLY A 104 2.29 -6.46 -10.36
N ALA A 105 1.07 -6.90 -10.01
CA ALA A 105 0.84 -8.10 -9.23
C ALA A 105 1.30 -9.38 -9.96
N GLU A 106 1.02 -9.49 -11.26
CA GLU A 106 1.50 -10.59 -12.10
C GLU A 106 3.03 -10.62 -12.18
N ALA A 107 3.67 -9.45 -12.31
CA ALA A 107 5.13 -9.37 -12.31
C ALA A 107 5.74 -9.85 -10.98
N LEU A 108 5.10 -9.52 -9.85
CA LEU A 108 5.48 -10.05 -8.53
C LEU A 108 5.29 -11.56 -8.47
N MET A 109 4.10 -12.07 -8.82
CA MET A 109 3.81 -13.52 -8.77
C MET A 109 4.71 -14.34 -9.71
N ASN A 110 5.09 -13.79 -10.86
CA ASN A 110 6.01 -14.44 -11.80
C ASN A 110 7.45 -14.54 -11.25
N SER A 111 7.79 -13.80 -10.20
CA SER A 111 9.07 -13.95 -9.50
C SER A 111 9.07 -15.09 -8.49
N PHE A 112 7.90 -15.62 -8.14
CA PHE A 112 7.78 -16.67 -7.13
C PHE A 112 8.23 -18.02 -7.66
N PRO A 113 8.86 -18.86 -6.81
CA PRO A 113 9.09 -20.26 -7.13
C PRO A 113 7.76 -20.95 -7.46
N GLN A 114 7.78 -21.81 -8.47
CA GLN A 114 6.59 -22.54 -8.95
C GLN A 114 6.39 -23.88 -8.23
N GLU A 115 7.31 -24.24 -7.34
CA GLU A 115 7.28 -25.48 -6.57
C GLU A 115 6.43 -25.28 -5.30
N GLU A 116 5.68 -26.32 -4.92
CA GLU A 116 4.93 -26.33 -3.67
C GLU A 116 5.76 -27.08 -2.60
N SER A 117 6.67 -26.35 -1.94
CA SER A 117 7.48 -26.85 -0.81
C SER A 117 7.58 -25.80 0.31
N GLU A 118 7.99 -26.23 1.51
CA GLU A 118 8.21 -25.31 2.64
C GLU A 118 9.34 -24.32 2.32
N GLU A 119 10.40 -24.79 1.65
CA GLU A 119 11.49 -23.95 1.17
C GLU A 119 11.03 -22.95 0.10
N ALA A 120 10.12 -23.36 -0.80
CA ALA A 120 9.53 -22.46 -1.79
C ALA A 120 8.68 -21.38 -1.13
N ASN A 121 7.88 -21.72 -0.12
CA ASN A 121 7.10 -20.76 0.64
C ASN A 121 8.02 -19.74 1.35
N GLN A 122 9.09 -20.21 1.99
CA GLN A 122 10.07 -19.30 2.60
C GLN A 122 10.76 -18.41 1.56
N ALA A 123 11.06 -18.94 0.37
CA ALA A 123 11.63 -18.17 -0.72
C ALA A 123 10.66 -17.08 -1.23
N VAL A 124 9.34 -17.37 -1.31
CA VAL A 124 8.32 -16.34 -1.60
C VAL A 124 8.39 -15.20 -0.58
N VAL A 125 8.37 -15.52 0.71
CA VAL A 125 8.47 -14.51 1.78
C VAL A 125 9.74 -13.67 1.63
N ASN A 126 10.90 -14.30 1.38
CA ASN A 126 12.17 -13.59 1.20
C ASN A 126 12.15 -12.66 -0.03
N ILE A 127 11.53 -13.09 -1.14
CA ILE A 127 11.37 -12.28 -2.35
C ILE A 127 10.52 -11.05 -2.06
N VAL A 128 9.38 -11.22 -1.40
CA VAL A 128 8.49 -10.12 -1.05
C VAL A 128 9.18 -9.15 -0.09
N MET A 129 9.83 -9.64 0.97
CA MET A 129 10.53 -8.79 1.92
C MET A 129 11.66 -7.99 1.27
N ALA A 130 12.46 -8.61 0.40
CA ALA A 130 13.52 -7.91 -0.35
C ALA A 130 12.95 -6.85 -1.32
N LYS A 131 11.81 -7.16 -1.94
CA LYS A 131 11.12 -6.20 -2.80
C LYS A 131 10.55 -5.04 -1.99
N ALA A 132 9.95 -5.30 -0.84
CA ALA A 132 9.43 -4.30 0.08
C ALA A 132 10.54 -3.37 0.59
N GLU A 133 11.72 -3.91 0.95
CA GLU A 133 12.89 -3.11 1.32
C GLU A 133 13.36 -2.19 0.18
N THR A 134 13.40 -2.73 -1.04
CA THR A 134 13.76 -1.96 -2.25
C THR A 134 12.76 -0.83 -2.48
N CYS A 135 11.46 -1.11 -2.38
CA CYS A 135 10.40 -0.12 -2.51
C CYS A 135 10.48 0.94 -1.38
N GLY A 136 10.67 0.53 -0.13
CA GLY A 136 10.86 1.44 1.01
C GLY A 136 12.04 2.39 0.84
N THR A 137 13.18 1.87 0.39
CA THR A 137 14.37 2.67 0.10
C THR A 137 14.13 3.63 -1.06
N THR A 138 13.48 3.16 -2.12
CA THR A 138 13.19 3.94 -3.32
C THR A 138 12.26 5.12 -3.00
N ILE A 139 11.19 4.89 -2.22
CA ILE A 139 10.27 5.95 -1.83
C ILE A 139 10.89 6.94 -0.85
N ALA A 140 11.69 6.47 0.11
CA ALA A 140 12.42 7.33 1.04
C ALA A 140 13.41 8.26 0.31
N ASN A 141 14.10 7.76 -0.71
CA ASN A 141 15.01 8.56 -1.51
C ASN A 141 14.27 9.61 -2.36
N ALA A 142 13.06 9.32 -2.84
CA ALA A 142 12.25 10.25 -3.59
C ALA A 142 11.60 11.34 -2.70
N TYR A 143 11.43 11.04 -1.41
CA TYR A 143 10.83 11.89 -0.38
C TYR A 143 11.74 11.98 0.87
N PRO A 144 12.93 12.59 0.76
CA PRO A 144 13.95 12.57 1.81
C PRO A 144 13.51 13.26 3.12
N ASP A 145 12.60 14.23 3.02
CA ASP A 145 12.04 14.93 4.18
C ASP A 145 10.80 14.22 4.76
N GLY A 146 10.42 13.05 4.23
CA GLY A 146 9.21 12.32 4.64
C GLY A 146 7.89 12.97 4.18
N ASN A 147 7.95 14.02 3.36
CA ASN A 147 6.79 14.80 2.92
C ASN A 147 6.03 14.16 1.74
N HIS A 148 5.68 12.89 1.84
CA HIS A 148 4.85 12.23 0.84
C HIS A 148 3.41 12.80 0.86
N PRO A 149 2.72 12.99 -0.28
CA PRO A 149 1.36 13.55 -0.32
C PRO A 149 0.35 12.82 0.59
N VAL A 150 0.40 11.48 0.63
CA VAL A 150 -0.41 10.67 1.57
C VAL A 150 -0.16 11.05 3.03
N ILE A 151 1.10 11.21 3.44
CA ILE A 151 1.45 11.59 4.83
C ILE A 151 0.92 13.00 5.13
N GLN A 152 1.04 13.93 4.19
CA GLN A 152 0.51 15.28 4.34
C GLN A 152 -1.01 15.29 4.51
N GLN A 153 -1.72 14.48 3.74
CA GLN A 153 -3.17 14.33 3.84
C GLN A 153 -3.60 13.72 5.17
N MET A 154 -2.92 12.66 5.62
CA MET A 154 -3.19 12.06 6.94
C MET A 154 -2.98 13.07 8.08
N MET A 155 -1.91 13.88 8.02
CA MET A 155 -1.68 14.95 9.01
C MET A 155 -2.78 16.01 8.97
N ALA A 156 -3.23 16.42 7.77
CA ALA A 156 -4.30 17.39 7.61
C ALA A 156 -5.65 16.87 8.16
N GLN A 157 -5.98 15.60 7.89
CA GLN A 157 -7.18 14.95 8.43
C GLN A 157 -7.12 14.84 9.96
N ALA A 158 -5.98 14.45 10.53
CA ALA A 158 -5.79 14.40 11.96
C ALA A 158 -5.92 15.79 12.63
N ALA A 159 -5.41 16.84 11.99
CA ALA A 159 -5.58 18.21 12.45
C ALA A 159 -7.05 18.66 12.43
N ALA A 160 -7.78 18.36 11.34
CA ALA A 160 -9.20 18.67 11.21
C ALA A 160 -10.06 17.93 12.27
N ALA A 161 -9.78 16.65 12.51
CA ALA A 161 -10.47 15.85 13.53
C ALA A 161 -10.26 16.43 14.95
N ARG A 162 -9.03 16.87 15.27
CA ARG A 162 -8.74 17.54 16.55
C ARG A 162 -9.48 18.87 16.71
N GLN A 163 -9.59 19.66 15.65
CA GLN A 163 -10.36 20.91 15.68
C GLN A 163 -11.85 20.67 15.93
N GLN A 164 -12.43 19.64 15.33
CA GLN A 164 -13.83 19.26 15.58
C GLN A 164 -14.07 18.80 17.03
N GLN A 165 -13.14 18.03 17.61
CA GLN A 165 -13.22 17.63 19.02
C GLN A 165 -13.13 18.81 19.98
N GLN A 166 -12.29 19.81 19.68
CA GLN A 166 -12.20 21.03 20.50
C GLN A 166 -13.45 21.92 20.41
N GLN A 167 -14.18 21.89 19.29
CA GLN A 167 -15.45 22.61 19.13
C GLN A 167 -16.65 21.88 19.76
N GLN A 168 -16.55 20.57 19.98
CA GLN A 168 -17.58 19.75 20.65
C GLN A 168 -17.31 19.53 22.14
N ALA A 169 -16.16 19.96 22.66
CA ALA A 169 -15.92 19.98 24.10
C ALA A 169 -16.94 20.93 24.74
N PRO A 170 -17.88 20.44 25.58
CA PRO A 170 -18.82 21.34 26.25
C PRO A 170 -18.01 22.33 27.07
N ALA A 171 -18.42 23.60 27.04
CA ALA A 171 -17.92 24.58 27.99
C ALA A 171 -18.13 23.98 29.39
N ALA A 172 -17.02 23.67 30.07
CA ALA A 172 -17.08 23.20 31.44
C ALA A 172 -17.60 24.37 32.29
N GLU A 173 -18.88 24.30 32.67
CA GLU A 173 -19.47 25.10 33.76
C GLU A 173 -19.04 24.55 35.13
#